data_AF-A0AAD7UMK5-F1
#
_entry.id   AF-A0AAD7UMK5-F1
#
_cell.length_a   1.000
_cell.length_b   1.000
_cell.length_c   1.000
_cell.angle_alpha   90.00
_cell.angle_beta   90.00
_cell.angle_gamma   90.00
#
_symmetry.space_group_name_H-M   'P 1'
#
loop_
_entity.id
_entity.type
_entity.pdbx_description
1 polymer ?
#
loop_
_entity_poly.entity_id
_entity_poly.type
_entity_poly.pdbx_seq_one_letter_code
_entity_poly.pdbx_strand_id
1 'polypeptide(L)'
;MAAVHVPVDAGTKPMLLESNPGKHAIEELRAGSKQGHWVWWIFPTLGERGGDANSARQNADLASVEEAAAYVAHPRLRAGLLEALEAAATAFERHATQAPWRVLDAGFGRAADGKWIAGPVDAFKLRCCATLFAVLAAREKDTQLRAACLRVLATFKGDCVYAAGGPGTAGYVDSLAARRNVLAGPDESTLEMLGVDDWTVLVDATRDAQHFTS
;
A
#
# COMPACT_ATOMS: atom_id res chain seq x y z
N MET A 1 -13.48 20.40 -19.13
CA MET A 1 -12.80 20.87 -17.91
C MET A 1 -11.36 20.43 -18.00
N ALA A 2 -10.42 21.37 -18.00
CA ALA A 2 -9.00 21.06 -18.21
C ALA A 2 -8.44 20.30 -17.01
N ALA A 3 -7.83 19.13 -17.27
CA ALA A 3 -7.09 18.40 -16.26
C ALA A 3 -5.92 19.29 -15.80
N VAL A 4 -5.95 19.71 -14.55
CA VAL A 4 -4.82 20.41 -13.93
C VAL A 4 -3.69 19.39 -13.84
N HIS A 5 -2.70 19.53 -14.71
CA HIS A 5 -1.48 18.74 -14.65
C HIS A 5 -0.70 19.21 -13.42
N VAL A 6 -0.89 18.53 -12.28
CA VAL A 6 -0.06 18.72 -11.10
C VAL A 6 1.31 18.10 -11.43
N PRO A 7 2.40 18.88 -11.48
CA PRO A 7 3.71 18.33 -11.80
C PRO A 7 4.16 17.38 -10.69
N VAL A 8 4.62 16.21 -11.11
CA VAL A 8 5.29 15.25 -10.24
C VAL A 8 6.81 15.46 -10.38
N ASP A 9 7.36 16.57 -9.88
CA ASP A 9 8.82 16.82 -9.77
C ASP A 9 9.06 18.02 -8.83
N ALA A 10 10.13 18.14 -8.03
CA ALA A 10 11.29 17.31 -7.76
C ALA A 10 11.75 17.63 -6.32
N GLY A 11 11.98 16.60 -5.52
CA GLY A 11 12.44 16.77 -4.14
C GLY A 11 12.68 15.42 -3.51
N THR A 12 11.64 14.58 -3.43
CA THR A 12 11.78 13.13 -3.17
C THR A 12 10.47 12.37 -3.46
N LYS A 13 9.82 12.63 -4.60
CA LYS A 13 8.58 11.91 -5.00
C LYS A 13 8.87 10.41 -5.28
N PRO A 14 7.85 9.53 -5.22
CA PRO A 14 8.00 8.07 -5.34
C PRO A 14 8.92 7.64 -6.50
N MET A 15 9.78 6.66 -6.21
CA MET A 15 10.81 6.20 -7.13
C MET A 15 10.20 5.38 -8.25
N LEU A 16 10.62 5.66 -9.49
CA LEU A 16 10.32 4.81 -10.62
C LEU A 16 11.06 3.48 -10.49
N LEU A 17 10.41 2.37 -10.85
CA LEU A 17 11.06 1.05 -10.88
C LEU A 17 12.29 0.99 -11.78
N GLU A 18 12.36 1.85 -12.81
CA GLU A 18 13.52 1.93 -13.71
C GLU A 18 14.78 2.51 -13.04
N SER A 19 14.63 3.18 -11.89
CA SER A 19 15.76 3.67 -11.08
C SER A 19 16.47 2.53 -10.36
N ASN A 20 17.75 2.69 -10.01
CA ASN A 20 18.52 1.64 -9.34
C ASN A 20 17.86 1.11 -8.05
N PRO A 21 17.39 1.96 -7.11
CA PRO A 21 16.66 1.46 -5.94
C PRO A 21 15.34 0.77 -6.27
N GLY A 22 14.65 1.18 -7.34
CA GLY A 22 13.45 0.50 -7.84
C GLY A 22 13.74 -0.91 -8.35
N LYS A 23 14.81 -1.10 -9.13
CA LYS A 23 15.25 -2.41 -9.60
C LYS A 23 15.62 -3.33 -8.43
N HIS A 24 16.38 -2.82 -7.47
CA HIS A 24 16.73 -3.59 -6.26
C HIS A 24 15.49 -4.00 -5.47
N ALA A 25 14.48 -3.13 -5.34
CA ALA A 25 13.23 -3.48 -4.66
C ALA A 25 12.52 -4.66 -5.34
N ILE A 26 12.44 -4.66 -6.68
CA ILE A 26 11.83 -5.76 -7.43
C ILE A 26 12.63 -7.06 -7.31
N GLU A 27 13.95 -7.00 -7.31
CA GLU A 27 14.82 -8.16 -7.09
C GLU A 27 14.58 -8.77 -5.71
N GLU A 28 14.54 -7.94 -4.66
CA GLU A 28 14.27 -8.38 -3.28
C GLU A 28 12.86 -8.97 -3.11
N LEU A 29 11.84 -8.35 -3.72
CA LEU A 29 10.48 -8.87 -3.74
C LEU A 29 10.43 -10.23 -4.44
N ARG A 30 11.06 -10.37 -5.61
CA ARG A 30 11.13 -11.65 -6.34
C ARG A 30 11.90 -12.72 -5.56
N ALA A 31 12.91 -12.33 -4.79
CA ALA A 31 13.62 -13.20 -3.86
C ALA A 31 12.77 -13.61 -2.66
N GLY A 32 11.70 -12.86 -2.35
CA GLY A 32 10.80 -13.12 -1.22
C GLY A 32 11.38 -12.67 0.12
N SER A 33 12.34 -11.74 0.11
CA SER A 33 12.96 -11.23 1.32
C SER A 33 13.51 -9.83 1.10
N LYS A 34 12.83 -8.84 1.69
CA LYS A 34 13.25 -7.44 1.70
C LYS A 34 14.46 -7.25 2.61
N GLN A 35 15.47 -6.55 2.11
CA GLN A 35 16.72 -6.25 2.78
C GLN A 35 17.04 -4.75 2.76
N GLY A 36 16.58 -4.01 1.73
CA GLY A 36 16.80 -2.58 1.56
C GLY A 36 15.72 -1.69 2.19
N HIS A 37 16.01 -0.39 2.29
CA HIS A 37 15.06 0.62 2.74
C HIS A 37 14.41 1.32 1.54
N TRP A 38 13.36 0.74 0.97
CA TRP A 38 12.71 1.30 -0.24
C TRP A 38 11.18 1.40 -0.16
N VAL A 39 10.54 0.80 0.86
CA VAL A 39 9.09 0.53 0.90
C VAL A 39 8.22 1.75 0.61
N TRP A 40 8.59 2.92 1.10
CA TRP A 40 7.80 4.14 1.06
C TRP A 40 7.80 4.82 -0.32
N TRP A 41 8.81 4.56 -1.14
CA TRP A 41 8.84 5.01 -2.53
C TRP A 41 8.14 4.05 -3.49
N ILE A 42 8.12 2.75 -3.16
CA ILE A 42 7.57 1.69 -4.01
C ILE A 42 6.08 1.45 -3.71
N PHE A 43 5.69 1.58 -2.45
CA PHE A 43 4.32 1.47 -1.98
C PHE A 43 3.92 2.78 -1.27
N PRO A 44 3.65 3.85 -2.04
CA PRO A 44 3.33 5.15 -1.47
C PRO A 44 1.99 5.11 -0.73
N THR A 45 1.91 5.85 0.37
CA THR A 45 0.74 5.95 1.25
C THR A 45 0.35 7.41 1.45
N LEU A 46 -0.86 7.67 1.94
CA LEU A 46 -1.20 9.01 2.43
C LEU A 46 -0.34 9.32 3.67
N GLY A 47 0.15 10.55 3.80
CA GLY A 47 0.97 10.93 4.96
C GLY A 47 0.28 10.71 6.30
N GLU A 48 -1.04 10.94 6.34
CA GLU A 48 -1.89 10.73 7.50
C GLU A 48 -2.15 9.24 7.84
N ARG A 49 -1.93 8.31 6.90
CA ARG A 49 -2.16 6.88 7.11
C ARG A 49 -1.17 6.02 6.33
N GLY A 50 -0.24 5.41 7.06
CA GLY A 50 0.86 4.62 6.50
C GLY A 50 2.18 5.40 6.45
N GLY A 51 2.12 6.74 6.36
CA GLY A 51 3.27 7.61 6.52
C GLY A 51 3.89 7.56 7.92
N ASP A 52 5.20 7.80 8.03
CA ASP A 52 5.93 7.93 9.29
C ASP A 52 6.98 9.05 9.20
N ALA A 53 7.72 9.28 10.29
CA ALA A 53 8.75 10.32 10.33
C ALA A 53 9.85 10.16 9.25
N ASN A 54 10.16 8.93 8.82
CA ASN A 54 11.16 8.70 7.78
C ASN A 54 10.62 9.01 6.39
N SER A 55 9.42 8.54 6.05
CA SER A 55 8.79 8.85 4.76
C SER A 55 8.49 10.35 4.61
N ALA A 56 8.08 11.01 5.70
CA ALA A 56 7.86 12.45 5.73
C ALA A 56 9.17 13.23 5.53
N ARG A 57 10.25 12.86 6.25
CA ARG A 57 11.58 13.47 6.07
C ARG A 57 12.07 13.37 4.63
N GLN A 58 11.65 12.32 3.95
CA GLN A 58 12.07 11.99 2.61
C GLN A 58 10.95 12.21 1.60
N ASN A 59 9.99 13.10 1.90
CA ASN A 59 8.95 13.62 1.01
C ASN A 59 8.29 12.57 0.08
N ALA A 60 8.04 11.37 0.58
CA ALA A 60 7.53 10.26 -0.24
C ALA A 60 6.08 9.92 0.00
N ASP A 61 5.50 10.44 1.07
CA ASP A 61 4.08 10.32 1.34
C ASP A 61 3.28 11.15 0.32
N LEU A 62 2.12 10.65 -0.06
CA LEU A 62 1.14 11.37 -0.86
C LEU A 62 0.41 12.36 0.02
N ALA A 63 0.32 13.61 -0.43
CA ALA A 63 -0.27 14.70 0.34
C ALA A 63 -1.80 14.62 0.39
N SER A 64 -2.43 13.98 -0.60
CA SER A 64 -3.88 13.85 -0.67
C SER A 64 -4.34 12.71 -1.58
N VAL A 65 -5.64 12.43 -1.55
CA VAL A 65 -6.30 11.48 -2.47
C VAL A 65 -6.19 11.96 -3.92
N GLU A 66 -6.21 13.27 -4.17
CA GLU A 66 -6.03 13.84 -5.51
C GLU A 66 -4.60 13.61 -6.03
N GLU A 67 -3.58 13.73 -5.17
CA GLU A 67 -2.20 13.37 -5.57
C GLU A 67 -2.09 11.86 -5.85
N ALA A 68 -2.75 11.02 -5.05
CA ALA A 68 -2.80 9.58 -5.28
C ALA A 68 -3.50 9.24 -6.61
N ALA A 69 -4.59 9.93 -6.96
CA ALA A 69 -5.25 9.78 -8.26
C ALA A 69 -4.34 10.23 -9.41
N ALA A 70 -3.64 11.36 -9.27
CA ALA A 70 -2.66 11.82 -10.24
C ALA A 70 -1.49 10.84 -10.41
N TYR A 71 -1.07 10.18 -9.33
CA TYR A 71 -0.03 9.15 -9.35
C TYR A 71 -0.40 7.98 -10.27
N VAL A 72 -1.61 7.42 -10.14
CA VAL A 72 -2.06 6.31 -11.01
C VAL A 72 -2.49 6.74 -12.40
N ALA A 73 -2.86 8.01 -12.59
CA ALA A 73 -3.07 8.57 -13.92
C ALA A 73 -1.75 8.71 -14.70
N HIS A 74 -0.60 8.81 -14.01
CA HIS A 74 0.70 8.90 -14.65
C HIS A 74 1.21 7.53 -15.13
N PRO A 75 1.40 7.29 -16.44
CA PRO A 75 1.62 5.95 -17.00
C PRO A 75 2.79 5.18 -16.40
N ARG A 76 3.95 5.83 -16.18
CA ARG A 76 5.14 5.17 -15.64
C ARG A 76 5.02 4.84 -14.15
N LEU A 77 4.31 5.67 -13.40
CA LEU A 77 4.14 5.48 -11.94
C LEU A 77 3.13 4.36 -11.70
N ARG A 78 2.01 4.40 -12.42
CA ARG A 78 1.04 3.31 -12.48
C ARG A 78 1.69 1.97 -12.84
N ALA A 79 2.48 1.93 -13.92
CA ALA A 79 3.15 0.71 -14.36
C ALA A 79 4.13 0.19 -13.29
N GLY A 80 4.87 1.09 -12.66
CA GLY A 80 5.78 0.75 -11.57
C GLY A 80 5.06 0.16 -10.35
N LEU A 81 3.98 0.79 -9.92
CA LEU A 81 3.17 0.28 -8.81
C LEU A 81 2.57 -1.09 -9.14
N LEU A 82 2.04 -1.27 -10.36
CA LEU A 82 1.48 -2.55 -10.81
C LEU A 82 2.52 -3.68 -10.74
N GLU A 83 3.72 -3.48 -11.31
CA GLU A 83 4.78 -4.49 -11.28
C GLU A 83 5.21 -4.81 -9.84
N ALA A 84 5.32 -3.81 -8.97
CA ALA A 84 5.68 -4.02 -7.57
C ALA A 84 4.61 -4.82 -6.80
N LEU A 85 3.32 -4.52 -7.01
CA LEU A 85 2.21 -5.26 -6.40
C LEU A 85 2.15 -6.70 -6.89
N GLU A 86 2.38 -6.95 -8.18
CA GLU A 86 2.42 -8.30 -8.74
C GLU A 86 3.60 -9.12 -8.21
N ALA A 87 4.79 -8.50 -8.11
CA ALA A 87 5.97 -9.13 -7.51
C ALA A 87 5.73 -9.47 -6.03
N ALA A 88 5.15 -8.54 -5.26
CA ALA A 88 4.80 -8.75 -3.87
C ALA A 88 3.78 -9.87 -3.68
N ALA A 89 2.67 -9.86 -4.43
CA ALA A 89 1.66 -10.91 -4.37
C ALA A 89 2.27 -12.31 -4.65
N THR A 90 3.07 -12.42 -5.71
CA THR A 90 3.77 -13.66 -6.07
C THR A 90 4.73 -14.14 -4.98
N ALA A 91 5.42 -13.21 -4.31
CA ALA A 91 6.31 -13.54 -3.20
C ALA A 91 5.53 -14.07 -1.99
N PHE A 92 4.39 -13.46 -1.67
CA PHE A 92 3.55 -13.83 -0.52
C PHE A 92 2.92 -15.21 -0.69
N GLU A 93 2.57 -15.63 -1.91
CA GLU A 93 2.03 -16.95 -2.21
C GLU A 93 2.95 -18.12 -1.77
N ARG A 94 4.24 -17.85 -1.53
CA ARG A 94 5.22 -18.85 -1.03
C ARG A 94 5.08 -19.15 0.46
N HIS A 95 4.27 -18.39 1.19
CA HIS A 95 4.13 -18.49 2.63
C HIS A 95 2.67 -18.74 3.05
N ALA A 96 2.44 -19.76 3.87
CA ALA A 96 1.10 -20.11 4.34
C ALA A 96 0.59 -19.19 5.47
N THR A 97 1.50 -18.58 6.23
CA THR A 97 1.19 -17.73 7.39
C THR A 97 2.10 -16.51 7.41
N GLN A 98 1.55 -15.37 7.81
CA GLN A 98 2.24 -14.10 8.01
C GLN A 98 2.99 -13.66 6.75
N ALA A 99 2.43 -13.94 5.57
CA ALA A 99 3.14 -13.86 4.30
C ALA A 99 3.69 -12.45 4.00
N PRO A 100 2.91 -11.36 4.12
CA PRO A 100 3.46 -10.00 3.95
C PRO A 100 4.61 -9.69 4.92
N TRP A 101 4.47 -10.06 6.20
CA TRP A 101 5.53 -9.85 7.20
C TRP A 101 6.79 -10.67 6.91
N ARG A 102 6.65 -11.94 6.51
CA ARG A 102 7.79 -12.81 6.16
C ARG A 102 8.68 -12.18 5.10
N VAL A 103 8.07 -11.56 4.10
CA VAL A 103 8.78 -10.96 2.97
C VAL A 103 9.27 -9.54 3.31
N LEU A 104 8.44 -8.70 3.94
CA LEU A 104 8.74 -7.27 4.07
C LEU A 104 9.46 -6.88 5.37
N ASP A 105 9.28 -7.66 6.43
CA ASP A 105 9.62 -7.23 7.79
C ASP A 105 10.58 -8.19 8.51
N ALA A 106 10.50 -9.49 8.24
CA ALA A 106 11.29 -10.50 8.96
C ALA A 106 12.81 -10.31 8.79
N GLY A 107 13.27 -9.86 7.62
CA GLY A 107 14.68 -9.53 7.36
C GLY A 107 15.25 -8.41 8.25
N PHE A 108 14.38 -7.57 8.82
CA PHE A 108 14.74 -6.48 9.74
C PHE A 108 14.62 -6.87 11.22
N GLY A 109 14.37 -8.15 11.53
CA GLY A 109 14.20 -8.62 12.91
C GLY A 109 12.93 -8.12 13.59
N ARG A 110 11.94 -7.64 12.82
CA ARG A 110 10.65 -7.19 13.34
C ARG A 110 9.78 -8.39 13.70
N ALA A 111 9.10 -8.36 14.84
CA ALA A 111 8.09 -9.34 15.21
C ALA A 111 6.72 -9.07 14.56
N ALA A 112 5.86 -10.08 14.55
CA ALA A 112 4.50 -9.99 14.02
C ALA A 112 3.45 -9.68 15.11
N ASP A 113 3.87 -9.33 16.34
CA ASP A 113 3.01 -9.20 17.53
C ASP A 113 2.60 -7.75 17.88
N GLY A 114 3.15 -6.77 17.16
CA GLY A 114 2.69 -5.38 17.18
C GLY A 114 3.35 -4.47 18.21
N LYS A 115 4.67 -4.59 18.43
CA LYS A 115 5.43 -3.57 19.18
C LYS A 115 6.07 -2.57 18.23
N TRP A 116 5.94 -1.27 18.50
CA TRP A 116 6.46 -0.11 17.75
C TRP A 116 7.71 -0.37 16.87
N ILE A 117 8.79 -0.85 17.47
CA ILE A 117 10.12 -1.01 16.82
C ILE A 117 10.24 -2.37 16.09
N ALA A 118 9.43 -3.35 16.49
CA ALA A 118 9.50 -4.72 16.04
C ALA A 118 8.12 -5.20 15.57
N GLY A 119 7.36 -4.37 14.88
CA GLY A 119 6.04 -4.73 14.32
C GLY A 119 6.12 -4.89 12.80
N PRO A 120 5.08 -5.43 12.15
CA PRO A 120 5.01 -5.57 10.69
C PRO A 120 4.74 -4.22 10.00
N VAL A 121 5.65 -3.25 10.15
CA VAL A 121 5.50 -1.85 9.70
C VAL A 121 5.43 -1.78 8.17
N ASP A 122 6.29 -2.50 7.45
CA ASP A 122 6.33 -2.40 5.99
C ASP A 122 5.14 -3.14 5.37
N ALA A 123 4.71 -4.26 5.96
CA ALA A 123 3.44 -4.89 5.63
C ALA A 123 2.24 -3.97 5.90
N PHE A 124 2.23 -3.21 7.01
CA PHE A 124 1.19 -2.22 7.28
C PHE A 124 1.16 -1.10 6.24
N LYS A 125 2.32 -0.57 5.83
CA LYS A 125 2.43 0.42 4.73
C LYS A 125 1.88 -0.13 3.43
N LEU A 126 2.27 -1.36 3.05
CA LEU A 126 1.73 -2.01 1.86
C LEU A 126 0.20 -2.20 1.94
N ARG A 127 -0.34 -2.57 3.10
CA ARG A 127 -1.80 -2.68 3.30
C ARG A 127 -2.50 -1.35 3.03
N CYS A 128 -1.99 -0.25 3.58
CA CYS A 128 -2.54 1.09 3.35
C CYS A 128 -2.47 1.46 1.86
N CYS A 129 -1.30 1.24 1.24
CA CYS A 129 -1.06 1.50 -0.19
C CYS A 129 -2.02 0.71 -1.09
N ALA A 130 -2.09 -0.62 -0.93
CA ALA A 130 -2.95 -1.48 -1.74
C ALA A 130 -4.44 -1.17 -1.54
N THR A 131 -4.85 -0.75 -0.33
CA THR A 131 -6.22 -0.31 -0.07
C THR A 131 -6.53 0.97 -0.83
N LEU A 132 -5.67 1.98 -0.72
CA LEU A 132 -5.80 3.26 -1.41
C LEU A 132 -5.94 3.07 -2.92
N PHE A 133 -5.03 2.31 -3.52
CA PHE A 133 -5.00 2.15 -4.96
C PHE A 133 -6.04 1.16 -5.50
N ALA A 134 -6.54 0.20 -4.70
CA ALA A 134 -7.68 -0.61 -5.11
C ALA A 134 -8.94 0.26 -5.33
N VAL A 135 -9.21 1.19 -4.42
CA VAL A 135 -10.34 2.11 -4.52
C VAL A 135 -10.18 3.05 -5.72
N LEU A 136 -9.01 3.66 -5.87
CA LEU A 136 -8.74 4.57 -6.99
C LEU A 136 -8.81 3.85 -8.34
N ALA A 137 -8.21 2.66 -8.44
CA ALA A 137 -8.27 1.84 -9.65
C ALA A 137 -9.71 1.47 -10.00
N ALA A 138 -10.57 1.18 -9.02
CA ALA A 138 -11.99 0.93 -9.28
C ALA A 138 -12.72 2.16 -9.82
N ARG A 139 -12.48 3.35 -9.23
CA ARG A 139 -13.08 4.62 -9.70
C ARG A 139 -12.69 4.93 -11.14
N GLU A 140 -11.43 4.67 -11.50
CA GLU A 140 -10.87 4.88 -12.84
C GLU A 140 -11.11 3.70 -13.80
N LYS A 141 -11.82 2.65 -13.37
CA LYS A 141 -12.07 1.40 -14.13
C LYS A 141 -10.78 0.69 -14.59
N ASP A 142 -9.70 0.87 -13.86
CA ASP A 142 -8.43 0.18 -14.07
C ASP A 142 -8.48 -1.22 -13.45
N THR A 143 -8.88 -2.19 -14.27
CA THR A 143 -9.08 -3.57 -13.83
C THR A 143 -7.77 -4.29 -13.46
N GLN A 144 -6.65 -3.96 -14.10
CA GLN A 144 -5.37 -4.60 -13.83
C GLN A 144 -4.80 -4.16 -12.48
N LEU A 145 -4.73 -2.85 -12.24
CA LEU A 145 -4.23 -2.33 -10.97
C LEU A 145 -5.14 -2.74 -9.81
N ARG A 146 -6.46 -2.69 -10.02
CA ARG A 146 -7.44 -3.18 -9.03
C ARG A 146 -7.17 -4.64 -8.70
N ALA A 147 -7.04 -5.52 -9.69
CA ALA A 147 -6.78 -6.94 -9.47
C ALA A 147 -5.47 -7.20 -8.70
N ALA A 148 -4.39 -6.50 -9.04
CA ALA A 148 -3.11 -6.61 -8.33
C ALA A 148 -3.23 -6.19 -6.86
N CYS A 149 -3.90 -5.07 -6.59
CA CYS A 149 -4.16 -4.62 -5.21
C CYS A 149 -4.99 -5.66 -4.44
N LEU A 150 -6.07 -6.19 -5.03
CA LEU A 150 -6.92 -7.19 -4.39
C LEU A 150 -6.17 -8.50 -4.10
N ARG A 151 -5.28 -8.94 -5.00
CA ARG A 151 -4.41 -10.11 -4.76
C ARG A 151 -3.50 -9.89 -3.55
N VAL A 152 -2.89 -8.72 -3.42
CA VAL A 152 -2.09 -8.35 -2.23
C VAL A 152 -2.96 -8.35 -0.98
N LEU A 153 -4.10 -7.66 -1.00
CA LEU A 153 -5.00 -7.54 0.16
C LEU A 153 -5.54 -8.90 0.63
N ALA A 154 -5.75 -9.84 -0.30
CA ALA A 154 -6.17 -11.20 0.03
C ALA A 154 -5.12 -11.98 0.84
N THR A 155 -3.85 -11.55 0.85
CA THR A 155 -2.77 -12.20 1.64
C THR A 155 -2.73 -11.74 3.10
N PHE A 156 -3.42 -10.66 3.45
CA PHE A 156 -3.57 -10.21 4.83
C PHE A 156 -4.66 -11.04 5.52
N LYS A 157 -4.25 -12.10 6.24
CA LYS A 157 -5.15 -13.09 6.84
C LYS A 157 -5.51 -12.81 8.31
N GLY A 158 -5.02 -11.72 8.89
CA GLY A 158 -5.20 -11.40 10.31
C GLY A 158 -4.26 -12.16 11.25
N ASP A 159 -3.21 -12.78 10.72
CA ASP A 159 -2.17 -13.49 11.46
C ASP A 159 -0.96 -12.60 11.83
N CYS A 160 -1.02 -11.32 11.49
CA CYS A 160 -0.10 -10.27 11.91
C CYS A 160 -0.86 -9.17 12.65
N VAL A 161 -0.24 -8.60 13.67
CA VAL A 161 -0.78 -7.44 14.40
C VAL A 161 0.25 -6.32 14.41
N TYR A 162 -0.23 -5.08 14.21
CA TYR A 162 0.57 -3.87 14.26
C TYR A 162 -0.04 -2.85 15.22
N ALA A 163 0.77 -2.25 16.09
CA ALA A 163 0.34 -1.13 16.91
C ALA A 163 1.31 0.04 16.77
N ALA A 164 0.74 1.22 16.53
CA ALA A 164 1.45 2.48 16.53
C ALA A 164 2.00 2.78 17.93
N GLY A 165 3.26 3.21 18.01
CA GLY A 165 3.93 3.49 19.28
C GLY A 165 3.65 4.89 19.85
N GLY A 166 3.25 5.84 19.00
CA GLY A 166 3.08 7.24 19.37
C GLY A 166 3.03 8.18 18.14
N PRO A 167 3.09 9.50 18.32
CA PRO A 167 3.16 10.45 17.21
C PRO A 167 4.32 10.16 16.25
N GLY A 168 4.10 10.35 14.94
CA GLY A 168 5.10 10.13 13.88
C GLY A 168 5.31 8.66 13.49
N THR A 169 4.49 7.76 14.04
CA THR A 169 4.52 6.33 13.73
C THR A 169 3.46 5.98 12.70
N ALA A 170 3.77 5.05 11.78
CA ALA A 170 2.81 4.63 10.77
C ALA A 170 1.49 4.21 11.44
N GLY A 171 0.36 4.75 10.97
CA GLY A 171 -0.94 4.41 11.52
C GLY A 171 -1.25 4.95 12.92
N TYR A 172 -0.43 5.86 13.47
CA TYR A 172 -0.79 6.58 14.69
C TYR A 172 -1.96 7.51 14.46
N VAL A 173 -2.95 7.40 15.33
CA VAL A 173 -4.06 8.33 15.41
C VAL A 173 -4.21 8.70 16.88
N ASP A 174 -4.12 9.99 17.19
CA ASP A 174 -4.06 10.48 18.58
C ASP A 174 -5.31 10.08 19.38
N SER A 175 -6.48 10.16 18.74
CA SER A 175 -7.76 9.73 19.32
C SER A 175 -7.91 8.21 19.50
N LEU A 176 -6.99 7.41 18.97
CA LEU A 176 -7.00 5.94 19.00
C LEU A 176 -5.72 5.34 19.60
N ALA A 177 -5.06 6.08 20.50
CA ALA A 177 -3.76 5.73 21.06
C ALA A 177 -3.68 4.25 21.47
N ALA A 178 -2.67 3.55 20.93
CA ALA A 178 -2.39 2.12 21.14
C ALA A 178 -3.39 1.10 20.56
N ARG A 179 -4.26 1.47 19.58
CA ARG A 179 -5.11 0.49 18.88
C ARG A 179 -4.24 -0.59 18.20
N ARG A 180 -4.53 -1.86 18.53
CA ARG A 180 -3.97 -3.02 17.82
C ARG A 180 -4.68 -3.17 16.47
N ASN A 181 -3.93 -3.03 15.39
CA ASN A 181 -4.40 -3.28 14.03
C ASN A 181 -4.12 -4.74 13.69
N VAL A 182 -5.16 -5.56 13.70
CA VAL A 182 -5.09 -6.89 13.09
C VAL A 182 -5.03 -6.69 11.58
N LEU A 183 -3.96 -7.16 10.94
CA LEU A 183 -3.75 -6.94 9.52
C LEU A 183 -4.52 -7.99 8.72
N ALA A 184 -5.81 -7.72 8.53
CA ALA A 184 -6.72 -8.54 7.74
C ALA A 184 -7.37 -7.71 6.64
N GLY A 185 -7.32 -8.19 5.39
CA GLY A 185 -7.92 -7.51 4.23
C GLY A 185 -7.51 -6.03 4.09
N PRO A 186 -8.40 -5.16 3.57
CA PRO A 186 -8.12 -3.73 3.39
C PRO A 186 -7.93 -3.00 4.73
N ASP A 187 -7.25 -1.86 4.70
CA ASP A 187 -7.13 -0.97 5.85
C ASP A 187 -8.39 -0.11 6.04
N GLU A 188 -9.12 -0.34 7.13
CA GLU A 188 -10.39 0.33 7.44
C GLU A 188 -10.26 1.85 7.45
N SER A 189 -9.23 2.40 8.11
CA SER A 189 -9.05 3.86 8.17
C SER A 189 -8.72 4.45 6.80
N THR A 190 -7.97 3.75 5.94
CA THR A 190 -7.79 4.17 4.55
C THR A 190 -9.13 4.18 3.79
N LEU A 191 -10.02 3.22 4.02
CA LEU A 191 -11.36 3.23 3.40
C LEU A 191 -12.23 4.39 3.89
N GLU A 192 -12.22 4.66 5.19
CA GLU A 192 -12.93 5.80 5.80
C GLU A 192 -12.45 7.13 5.20
N MET A 193 -11.13 7.33 5.07
CA MET A 193 -10.53 8.51 4.42
C MET A 193 -10.98 8.67 2.97
N LEU A 194 -11.31 7.56 2.29
CA LEU A 194 -11.79 7.56 0.91
C LEU A 194 -13.31 7.64 0.79
N GLY A 195 -14.05 7.62 1.91
CA GLY A 195 -15.51 7.58 1.91
C GLY A 195 -16.08 6.28 1.33
N VAL A 196 -15.44 5.14 1.61
CA VAL A 196 -15.90 3.81 1.17
C VAL A 196 -16.51 3.06 2.35
N ASP A 197 -17.84 2.99 2.37
CA ASP A 197 -18.58 2.30 3.44
C ASP A 197 -18.72 0.79 3.21
N ASP A 198 -18.70 0.36 1.94
CA ASP A 198 -18.86 -1.04 1.55
C ASP A 198 -17.72 -1.48 0.60
N TRP A 199 -16.70 -2.10 1.20
CA TRP A 199 -15.58 -2.69 0.46
C TRP A 199 -15.99 -3.81 -0.49
N THR A 200 -17.07 -4.54 -0.21
CA THR A 200 -17.46 -5.72 -1.00
C THR A 200 -17.80 -5.35 -2.45
N VAL A 201 -18.34 -4.14 -2.66
CA VAL A 201 -18.61 -3.58 -3.98
C VAL A 201 -17.34 -3.43 -4.83
N LEU A 202 -16.18 -3.23 -4.21
CA LEU A 202 -14.90 -3.09 -4.91
C LEU A 202 -14.24 -4.44 -5.25
N VAL A 203 -14.66 -5.51 -4.57
CA VAL A 203 -14.18 -6.89 -4.77
C VAL A 203 -14.98 -7.61 -5.86
N ASP A 204 -16.28 -7.32 -5.97
CA ASP A 204 -17.18 -7.96 -6.95
C ASP A 204 -17.04 -7.37 -8.36
N ALA A 205 -16.12 -7.94 -9.15
CA ALA A 205 -16.01 -7.66 -10.59
C ALA A 205 -17.27 -8.08 -11.39
N THR A 206 -18.17 -8.86 -10.81
CA THR A 206 -19.37 -9.43 -11.44
C THR A 206 -20.57 -8.48 -11.45
N ARG A 207 -20.63 -7.48 -10.56
CA ARG A 207 -21.72 -6.47 -10.54
C ARG A 207 -21.62 -5.46 -11.69
N ASP A 208 -20.41 -5.14 -12.13
CA ASP A 208 -20.17 -4.25 -13.28
C ASP A 208 -20.77 -4.79 -14.59
N ALA A 209 -20.97 -6.11 -14.70
CA ALA A 209 -21.54 -6.77 -15.88
C ALA A 209 -23.08 -6.83 -15.90
N GLN A 210 -23.76 -6.54 -14.78
CA GLN A 210 -25.22 -6.72 -14.66
C GLN A 210 -26.03 -5.44 -14.87
N HIS A 211 -25.39 -4.28 -15.03
CA HIS A 211 -26.07 -3.00 -15.30
C HIS A 211 -26.04 -2.54 -16.76
N PHE A 212 -25.60 -3.40 -17.70
CA PHE A 212 -25.64 -3.11 -19.15
C PHE A 212 -26.76 -3.83 -19.92
N THR A 213 -27.72 -4.45 -19.24
CA THR A 213 -28.93 -5.00 -19.84
C THR A 213 -30.16 -4.51 -19.09
N SER A 214 -30.63 -3.31 -19.42
CA SER A 214 -32.03 -2.86 -19.28
C SER A 214 -32.28 -1.71 -20.24
#